data_AF-A6R8L3-F1
#
_entry.id   AF-A6R8L3-F1
#
_cell.length_a   1.000
_cell.length_b   1.000
_cell.length_c   1.000
_cell.angle_alpha   90.00
_cell.angle_beta   90.00
_cell.angle_gamma   90.00
#
_symmetry.space_group_name_H-M   'P 1'
#
loop_
_entity.id
_entity.type
_entity.pdbx_description
1 polymer ?
#
loop_
_entity_poly.entity_id
_entity_poly.type
_entity_poly.pdbx_seq_one_letter_code
_entity_poly.pdbx_strand_id
1 'polypeptide(L)'
;MAAITDPSAIAKSRIAAVASMKREVEHFTNIKKLLEEAQDQFCELICDDDDVGVAYLTLEEAQDLVLNGKATKESHIDEEEAVLVELFAADDVSRTTKAEIYACPWLQRESE
;
A
#
# COMPACT_ATOMS: atom_id res chain seq x y z
N MET A 1 35.66 -3.66 9.16
CA MET A 1 35.17 -3.14 7.87
C MET A 1 33.68 -2.93 8.00
N ALA A 2 33.22 -1.69 8.14
CA ALA A 2 31.80 -1.39 7.97
C ALA A 2 31.42 -1.76 6.54
N ALA A 3 30.37 -2.55 6.34
CA ALA A 3 29.81 -2.74 5.01
C ALA A 3 29.34 -1.36 4.54
N ILE A 4 30.09 -0.75 3.60
CA ILE A 4 29.65 0.46 2.91
C ILE A 4 28.41 0.05 2.15
N THR A 5 27.24 0.36 2.71
CA THR A 5 25.98 0.04 2.07
C THR A 5 25.79 1.10 1.00
N ASP A 6 25.91 0.70 -0.27
CA ASP A 6 25.80 1.60 -1.42
C ASP A 6 24.43 2.31 -1.41
N PRO A 7 24.38 3.64 -1.19
CA PRO A 7 23.14 4.42 -1.18
C PRO A 7 22.31 4.25 -2.45
N SER A 8 22.99 4.04 -3.59
CA SER A 8 22.33 3.79 -4.88
C SER A 8 21.61 2.44 -4.90
N ALA A 9 22.20 1.41 -4.28
CA ALA A 9 21.57 0.10 -4.15
C ALA A 9 20.40 0.13 -3.16
N ILE A 10 20.51 0.89 -2.07
CA ILE A 10 19.42 1.10 -1.11
C ILE A 10 18.23 1.76 -1.81
N ALA A 11 18.45 2.86 -2.54
CA ALA A 11 17.40 3.56 -3.27
C ALA A 11 16.67 2.64 -4.26
N LYS A 12 17.42 1.86 -5.06
CA LYS A 12 16.84 0.87 -5.99
C LYS A 12 15.98 -0.17 -5.27
N SER A 13 16.45 -0.68 -4.13
CA SER A 13 15.68 -1.64 -3.32
C SER A 13 14.38 -1.02 -2.80
N ARG A 14 14.44 0.23 -2.33
CA ARG A 14 13.26 0.95 -1.82
C ARG A 14 12.25 1.28 -2.92
N ILE A 15 12.69 1.68 -4.12
CA ILE A 15 11.81 1.85 -5.29
C ILE A 15 11.01 0.57 -5.56
N ALA A 16 11.70 -0.58 -5.57
CA ALA A 16 11.05 -1.87 -5.79
C ALA A 16 10.05 -2.22 -4.67
N ALA A 17 10.40 -1.91 -3.41
CA ALA A 17 9.52 -2.11 -2.27
C ALA A 17 8.24 -1.26 -2.37
N VAL A 18 8.36 0.04 -2.66
CA VAL A 18 7.21 0.94 -2.85
C VAL A 18 6.30 0.46 -3.97
N ALA A 19 6.88 0.06 -5.11
CA ALA A 19 6.10 -0.48 -6.23
C ALA A 19 5.34 -1.76 -5.86
N SER A 20 5.94 -2.64 -5.04
CA SER A 20 5.26 -3.84 -4.52
C SER A 20 4.12 -3.48 -3.57
N MET A 21 4.38 -2.61 -2.60
CA MET A 21 3.37 -2.20 -1.61
C MET A 21 2.16 -1.52 -2.26
N LYS A 22 2.35 -0.73 -3.32
CA LYS A 22 1.22 -0.14 -4.07
C LYS A 22 0.33 -1.21 -4.72
N ARG A 23 0.90 -2.29 -5.25
CA ARG A 23 0.10 -3.42 -5.76
C ARG A 23 -0.66 -4.12 -4.63
N GLU A 24 -0.07 -4.22 -3.44
CA GLU A 24 -0.77 -4.75 -2.26
C GLU A 24 -1.96 -3.85 -1.86
N VAL A 25 -1.83 -2.52 -1.94
CA VAL A 25 -2.93 -1.57 -1.72
C VAL A 25 -4.07 -1.74 -2.73
N GLU A 26 -3.74 -1.99 -4.00
CA GLU A 26 -4.73 -2.34 -5.03
C GLU A 26 -5.43 -3.67 -4.70
N HIS A 27 -4.68 -4.67 -4.22
CA HIS A 27 -5.27 -5.93 -3.77
C HIS A 27 -6.24 -5.75 -2.61
N PHE A 28 -5.90 -4.95 -1.59
CA PHE A 28 -6.84 -4.63 -0.51
C PHE A 28 -8.12 -3.97 -1.03
N THR A 29 -8.00 -3.05 -1.98
CA THR A 29 -9.17 -2.39 -2.60
C THR A 29 -10.07 -3.41 -3.31
N ASN A 30 -9.49 -4.36 -4.06
CA ASN A 30 -10.25 -5.41 -4.72
C ASN A 30 -10.88 -6.40 -3.73
N ILE A 31 -10.16 -6.79 -2.68
CA ILE A 31 -10.68 -7.69 -1.64
C ILE A 31 -11.86 -7.06 -0.92
N LYS A 32 -11.76 -5.77 -0.53
CA LYS A 32 -12.87 -5.06 0.08
C LYS A 32 -14.12 -5.10 -0.80
N LYS A 33 -13.96 -4.83 -2.10
CA LYS A 33 -15.07 -4.88 -3.05
C LYS A 33 -15.74 -6.25 -3.11
N LEU A 34 -14.96 -7.33 -3.10
CA LEU A 34 -15.50 -8.69 -3.08
C LEU A 34 -16.24 -8.99 -1.77
N LEU A 35 -15.77 -8.47 -0.64
CA LEU A 35 -16.44 -8.60 0.65
C LEU A 35 -17.77 -7.82 0.67
N GLU A 36 -17.81 -6.61 0.12
CA GLU A 36 -19.03 -5.81 -0.06
C GLU A 36 -20.04 -6.56 -0.96
N GLU A 37 -19.60 -7.06 -2.11
CA GLU A 37 -20.44 -7.84 -3.04
C GLU A 37 -20.98 -9.13 -2.40
N ALA A 38 -20.22 -9.76 -1.49
CA ALA A 38 -20.69 -10.91 -0.72
C ALA A 38 -21.67 -10.49 0.37
N GLN A 39 -21.40 -9.39 1.08
CA GLN A 39 -22.24 -8.87 2.16
C GLN A 39 -23.61 -8.42 1.64
N ASP A 40 -23.66 -7.78 0.47
CA ASP A 40 -24.90 -7.35 -0.19
C ASP A 40 -25.84 -8.54 -0.47
N GLN A 41 -25.30 -9.72 -0.80
CA GLN A 41 -26.10 -10.93 -1.02
C GLN A 41 -26.81 -11.42 0.24
N PHE A 42 -26.23 -11.15 1.42
CA PHE A 42 -26.84 -11.50 2.70
C PHE A 42 -27.82 -10.44 3.18
N CYS A 43 -27.68 -9.18 2.74
CA CYS A 43 -28.54 -8.08 3.18
C CYS A 43 -30.03 -8.34 2.94
N GLU A 44 -30.37 -8.97 1.81
CA GLU A 44 -31.75 -9.33 1.46
C GLU A 44 -32.31 -10.48 2.30
N LEU A 45 -31.44 -11.25 2.96
CA LEU A 45 -31.76 -12.47 3.70
C LEU A 45 -31.73 -12.30 5.24
N ILE A 46 -31.23 -11.16 5.73
CA ILE A 46 -31.06 -10.87 7.17
C ILE A 46 -32.36 -10.89 7.98
N CYS A 47 -33.51 -10.59 7.36
CA CYS A 47 -34.77 -10.43 8.10
C CYS A 47 -35.34 -11.75 8.63
N ASP A 48 -34.85 -12.90 8.15
CA ASP A 48 -35.47 -14.20 8.38
C ASP A 48 -34.58 -15.22 9.14
N ASP A 49 -33.28 -14.96 9.31
CA ASP A 49 -32.32 -15.95 9.86
C ASP A 49 -31.18 -15.29 10.69
N ASP A 50 -31.07 -15.70 11.96
CA ASP A 50 -30.03 -15.23 12.89
C ASP A 50 -28.61 -15.58 12.42
N ASP A 51 -28.41 -16.74 11.77
CA ASP A 51 -27.09 -17.16 11.26
C ASP A 51 -26.63 -16.28 10.09
N VAL A 52 -27.58 -15.81 9.27
CA VAL A 52 -27.32 -14.86 8.18
C VAL A 52 -26.92 -13.49 8.73
N GLY A 53 -27.56 -13.04 9.82
CA GLY A 53 -27.16 -11.83 10.54
C GLY A 53 -25.71 -11.89 11.05
N VAL A 54 -25.30 -13.03 11.60
CA VAL A 54 -23.92 -13.25 12.05
C VAL A 54 -22.93 -13.21 10.88
N ALA A 55 -23.26 -13.85 9.76
CA ALA A 55 -22.41 -13.83 8.56
C ALA A 55 -22.24 -12.41 8.00
N TYR A 56 -23.32 -11.61 7.98
CA TYR A 56 -23.27 -10.21 7.53
C TYR A 56 -22.34 -9.35 8.39
N LEU A 57 -22.44 -9.45 9.72
CA LEU A 57 -21.56 -8.72 10.65
C LEU A 57 -20.11 -9.17 10.53
N THR A 58 -19.87 -10.47 10.34
CA THR A 58 -18.51 -10.99 10.15
C THR A 58 -17.85 -10.42 8.88
N LEU A 59 -18.63 -10.22 7.81
CA LEU A 59 -18.15 -9.59 6.58
C LEU A 59 -17.87 -8.09 6.78
N GLU A 60 -18.66 -7.39 7.60
CA GLU A 60 -18.38 -6.01 7.98
C GLU A 60 -17.04 -5.90 8.71
N GLU A 61 -16.82 -6.75 9.72
CA GLU A 61 -15.55 -6.82 10.46
C GLU A 61 -14.37 -7.14 9.54
N ALA A 62 -14.54 -8.04 8.58
CA ALA A 62 -13.50 -8.36 7.60
C ALA A 62 -13.16 -7.16 6.71
N GLN A 63 -14.14 -6.36 6.31
CA GLN A 63 -13.92 -5.13 5.54
C GLN A 63 -13.13 -4.09 6.34
N ASP A 64 -13.45 -3.93 7.62
CA ASP A 64 -12.71 -3.02 8.52
C ASP A 64 -11.25 -3.46 8.69
N LEU A 65 -11.00 -4.76 8.83
CA LEU A 65 -9.63 -5.30 8.87
C LEU A 65 -8.87 -5.02 7.57
N VAL A 66 -9.53 -5.16 6.42
CA VAL A 66 -8.95 -4.83 5.11
C VAL A 66 -8.63 -3.34 4.99
N LEU A 67 -9.52 -2.45 5.45
CA LEU A 67 -9.29 -1.00 5.48
C LEU A 67 -8.10 -0.64 6.38
N ASN A 68 -8.02 -1.21 7.57
CA ASN A 68 -6.91 -0.99 8.49
C ASN A 68 -5.57 -1.48 7.91
N GLY A 69 -5.57 -2.66 7.27
CA GLY A 69 -4.40 -3.21 6.58
C GLY A 69 -3.95 -2.33 5.42
N LYS A 70 -4.91 -1.81 4.63
CA LYS A 70 -4.65 -0.85 3.55
C LYS A 70 -4.03 0.44 4.09
N ALA A 71 -4.64 1.07 5.09
CA ALA A 71 -4.16 2.32 5.66
C ALA A 71 -2.74 2.19 6.24
N THR A 72 -2.46 1.06 6.91
CA THR A 72 -1.10 0.75 7.41
C THR A 72 -0.10 0.66 6.26
N LYS A 73 -0.48 0.01 5.15
CA LYS A 73 0.38 -0.12 3.98
C LYS A 73 0.62 1.22 3.28
N GLU A 74 -0.40 2.05 3.17
CA GLU A 74 -0.31 3.42 2.63
C GLU A 74 0.63 4.27 3.50
N SER A 75 0.52 4.20 4.83
CA SER A 75 1.45 4.88 5.74
C SER A 75 2.91 4.46 5.53
N HIS A 76 3.18 3.16 5.36
CA HIS A 76 4.54 2.68 5.06
C HIS A 76 5.03 3.12 3.67
N ILE A 77 4.14 3.27 2.70
CA ILE A 77 4.50 3.83 1.38
C ILE A 77 4.95 5.27 1.55
N ASP A 78 4.23 6.09 2.33
CA ASP A 78 4.57 7.49 2.57
C ASP A 78 5.95 7.60 3.26
N GLU A 79 6.24 6.74 4.25
CA GLU A 79 7.55 6.66 4.91
C GLU A 79 8.67 6.31 3.93
N GLU A 80 8.48 5.30 3.08
CA GLU A 80 9.47 4.89 2.10
C GLU A 80 9.67 5.94 0.99
N GLU A 81 8.61 6.63 0.58
CA GLU A 81 8.68 7.76 -0.36
C GLU A 81 9.46 8.93 0.23
N ALA A 82 9.26 9.27 1.51
CA ALA A 82 10.06 10.28 2.21
C ALA A 82 11.55 9.93 2.22
N VAL A 83 11.91 8.67 2.51
CA VAL A 83 13.31 8.22 2.46
C VAL A 83 13.89 8.30 1.04
N LEU A 84 13.09 8.02 0.00
CA LEU A 84 13.52 8.17 -1.39
C LEU A 84 13.78 9.64 -1.76
N VAL A 85 13.02 10.59 -1.22
CA VAL A 85 13.30 12.03 -1.37
C VAL A 85 14.64 12.41 -0.73
N GLU A 86 14.93 11.91 0.47
CA GLU A 86 16.22 12.13 1.13
C GLU A 86 17.38 11.57 0.30
N LEU A 87 17.24 10.33 -0.21
CA LEU A 87 18.23 9.69 -1.08
C LEU A 87 18.40 10.42 -2.42
N PHE A 88 17.35 11.03 -2.94
CA PHE A 88 17.45 11.86 -4.14
C PHE A 88 18.32 13.10 -3.93
N ALA A 89 18.26 13.71 -2.73
CA ALA A 89 19.07 14.86 -2.37
C ALA A 89 20.55 14.49 -2.10
N ALA A 90 20.84 13.26 -1.68
CA ALA A 90 22.18 12.83 -1.27
C ALA A 90 23.21 12.81 -2.42
N ASP A 91 24.42 13.33 -2.19
CA ASP A 91 25.47 13.47 -3.22
C ASP A 91 26.10 12.13 -3.66
N ASP A 92 26.03 11.12 -2.80
CA ASP A 92 26.60 9.79 -2.98
C ASP A 92 25.68 8.83 -3.76
N VAL A 93 24.44 9.24 -4.06
CA VAL A 93 23.53 8.50 -4.94
C VAL A 93 23.83 8.84 -6.40
N SER A 94 24.02 7.79 -7.22
CA SER A 94 24.36 7.94 -8.63
C SER A 94 23.29 8.71 -9.41
N ARG A 95 23.71 9.49 -10.42
CA ARG A 95 22.78 10.23 -11.30
C ARG A 95 21.73 9.32 -11.94
N THR A 96 22.10 8.10 -12.31
CA THR A 96 21.18 7.10 -12.87
C THR A 96 20.10 6.72 -11.86
N THR A 97 20.48 6.42 -10.62
CA THR A 97 19.52 6.12 -9.56
C THR A 97 18.62 7.31 -9.25
N LYS A 98 19.16 8.53 -9.21
CA LYS A 98 18.34 9.75 -9.03
C LYS A 98 17.30 9.91 -10.14
N ALA A 99 17.67 9.61 -11.39
CA ALA A 99 16.72 9.63 -12.51
C ALA A 99 15.63 8.56 -12.36
N GLU A 100 15.97 7.37 -11.84
CA GLU A 100 14.98 6.33 -11.52
C GLU A 100 14.02 6.76 -10.41
N ILE A 101 14.51 7.40 -9.34
CA ILE A 101 13.65 7.98 -8.28
C ILE A 101 12.70 9.02 -8.89
N TYR A 102 13.23 9.96 -9.70
CA TYR A 102 12.42 11.01 -10.33
C TYR A 102 11.38 10.47 -11.32
N ALA A 103 11.69 9.37 -12.01
CA ALA A 103 10.79 8.72 -12.95
C ALA A 103 9.64 7.95 -12.26
N CYS A 104 9.68 7.79 -10.94
CA CYS A 104 8.59 7.16 -10.19
C CYS A 104 7.35 8.08 -10.18
N PRO A 105 6.24 7.69 -10.82
CA PRO A 105 5.05 8.56 -10.96
C PRO A 105 4.41 8.97 -9.63
N TRP A 106 4.68 8.22 -8.57
CA TRP A 106 4.13 8.46 -7.24
C TRP A 106 4.91 9.50 -6.42
N LEU A 107 6.19 9.73 -6.74
CA LEU A 107 7.00 10.78 -6.10
C LEU A 107 6.70 12.19 -6.63
N GLN A 108 5.87 12.31 -7.68
CA GLN A 108 5.55 13.59 -8.32
C GLN A 108 4.26 14.25 -7.78
N ARG A 109 3.57 13.64 -6.80
CA ARG A 109 2.29 14.15 -6.27
C ARG A 109 2.39 15.40 -5.39
N GLU A 110 3.58 15.80 -4.94
CA GLU A 110 3.73 17.00 -4.09
C GLU A 110 3.99 18.29 -4.89
N SER A 111 3.81 18.30 -6.22
CA SER A 111 4.16 19.45 -7.07
C SER A 111 2.96 20.24 -7.65
N GLU A 112 1.71 19.91 -7.31
CA GLU A 112 0.51 20.59 -7.81
C GLU A 112 -0.40 21.15 -6.70
#